data_AF-A0A7Y2D9J4-F1
#
_entry.id   AF-A0A7Y2D9J4-F1
#
_cell.length_a   1.000
_cell.length_b   1.000
_cell.length_c   1.000
_cell.angle_alpha   90.00
_cell.angle_beta   90.00
_cell.angle_gamma   90.00
#
_symmetry.space_group_name_H-M   'P 1'
#
loop_
_entity.id
_entity.type
_entity.pdbx_description
1 polymer ?
#
loop_
_entity_poly.entity_id
_entity_poly.type
_entity_poly.pdbx_seq_one_letter_code
_entity_poly.pdbx_strand_id
1 'polypeptide(L)' 'MARIDIPDGDGDELIRMWSVNPTMGMAAATFSGKVYEHSQVAVRERELVRMRIAQINACPV' A
#
# COMPACT_ATOMS: atom_id res chain seq x y z
N MET A 1 15.51 -6.89 11.73
CA MET A 1 14.37 -6.71 10.81
C MET A 1 14.31 -7.91 9.88
N ALA A 2 13.17 -8.58 9.77
CA ALA A 2 12.99 -9.60 8.75
C ALA A 2 13.05 -8.91 7.38
N ARG A 3 13.94 -9.38 6.51
CA ARG A 3 13.99 -8.97 5.11
C ARG A 3 13.23 -10.01 4.31
N ILE A 4 12.31 -9.57 3.45
CA ILE A 4 11.54 -10.44 2.56
C ILE A 4 12.24 -10.37 1.21
N ASP A 5 12.59 -11.52 0.64
CA ASP A 5 13.13 -11.59 -0.72
C ASP A 5 11.97 -11.39 -1.71
N ILE A 6 12.09 -10.34 -2.54
CA ILE A 6 11.06 -9.99 -3.52
C ILE A 6 11.43 -10.64 -4.85
N PRO A 7 10.55 -11.43 -5.48
CA PRO A 7 10.84 -12.07 -6.76
C PRO A 7 11.16 -11.06 -7.87
N ASP A 8 12.12 -11.41 -8.73
CA ASP A 8 12.42 -10.65 -9.95
C ASP A 8 11.23 -10.66 -10.91
N GLY A 9 11.11 -9.62 -11.72
CA GLY A 9 10.06 -9.48 -12.72
C GLY A 9 9.78 -8.02 -13.06
N ASP A 10 8.79 -7.82 -13.92
CA ASP A 10 8.40 -6.49 -14.37
C ASP A 10 7.52 -5.76 -13.32
N GLY A 11 7.55 -4.43 -13.37
CA GLY A 11 6.73 -3.56 -12.51
C GLY A 11 7.32 -3.21 -11.15
N ASP A 12 6.56 -2.43 -10.39
CA ASP A 12 6.99 -1.89 -9.10
C ASP A 12 7.27 -3.00 -8.08
N GLU A 13 8.31 -2.78 -7.26
CA GLU A 13 8.70 -3.69 -6.18
C GLU A 13 7.54 -3.99 -5.21
N LEU A 14 6.72 -2.98 -4.90
CA LEU A 14 5.52 -3.13 -4.07
C LEU A 14 4.50 -4.09 -4.69
N ILE A 15 4.34 -4.07 -6.01
CA ILE A 15 3.41 -4.97 -6.72
C ILE A 15 3.97 -6.40 -6.68
N ARG A 16 5.26 -6.56 -6.96
CA ARG A 16 5.95 -7.85 -6.92
C ARG A 16 5.95 -8.47 -5.52
N MET A 17 6.06 -7.66 -4.47
CA MET A 17 6.02 -8.12 -3.08
C MET A 17 4.74 -8.93 -2.77
N TRP A 18 3.59 -8.54 -3.32
CA TRP A 18 2.34 -9.27 -3.10
C TRP A 18 2.30 -10.66 -3.75
N SER A 19 3.20 -10.97 -4.69
CA SER A 19 3.34 -12.33 -5.23
C SER A 19 3.81 -13.35 -4.20
N VAL A 20 4.46 -12.90 -3.12
CA VAL A 20 4.89 -13.76 -2.00
C VAL A 20 3.68 -14.29 -1.22
N ASN A 21 2.57 -13.55 -1.20
CA ASN A 21 1.30 -14.01 -0.64
C ASN A 21 0.11 -13.42 -1.43
N PRO A 22 -0.32 -14.10 -2.51
CA PRO A 22 -1.35 -13.59 -3.41
C PRO A 22 -2.70 -13.39 -2.72
N THR A 23 -3.06 -14.24 -1.76
CA THR A 23 -4.31 -14.11 -0.98
C THR A 23 -4.33 -12.81 -0.19
N MET A 24 -3.22 -12.48 0.49
CA MET A 24 -3.09 -11.21 1.19
C MET A 24 -3.06 -10.04 0.21
N GLY A 25 -2.37 -10.19 -0.92
CA GLY A 25 -2.32 -9.18 -1.98
C GLY A 25 -3.70 -8.76 -2.49
N MET A 26 -4.58 -9.73 -2.78
CA MET A 26 -5.96 -9.46 -3.20
C MET A 26 -6.76 -8.73 -2.12
N ALA A 27 -6.61 -9.12 -0.85
CA ALA A 27 -7.29 -8.46 0.25
C ALA A 27 -6.81 -7.00 0.43
N ALA A 28 -5.49 -6.78 0.37
CA ALA A 28 -4.88 -5.46 0.46
C ALA A 28 -5.29 -4.56 -0.71
N ALA A 29 -5.30 -5.07 -1.94
CA ALA A 29 -5.76 -4.35 -3.13
C ALA A 29 -7.24 -3.96 -3.01
N THR A 30 -8.09 -4.89 -2.57
CA THR A 30 -9.53 -4.63 -2.36
C THR A 30 -9.74 -3.55 -1.30
N PHE A 31 -9.04 -3.65 -0.17
CA PHE A 31 -9.11 -2.65 0.89
C PHE A 31 -8.67 -1.28 0.39
N SER A 32 -7.53 -1.20 -0.30
CA SER A 32 -7.03 0.04 -0.90
C SER A 32 -8.08 0.64 -1.85
N GLY A 33 -8.59 -0.13 -2.81
CA GLY A 33 -9.65 0.33 -3.72
C GLY A 33 -10.84 0.94 -2.97
N LYS A 34 -11.34 0.27 -1.91
CA LYS A 34 -12.42 0.80 -1.07
C LYS A 34 -12.05 2.11 -0.37
N VAL A 35 -10.84 2.26 0.14
CA VAL A 35 -10.38 3.51 0.78
C VAL A 35 -10.32 4.67 -0.21
N TYR A 36 -9.94 4.44 -1.47
CA TYR A 36 -9.83 5.52 -2.46
C TYR A 36 -11.16 5.84 -3.15
N GLU A 37 -12.03 4.85 -3.34
CA GLU A 37 -13.28 4.99 -4.11
C GLU A 37 -14.52 5.20 -3.23
N HIS A 38 -14.50 4.73 -1.98
CA HIS A 38 -15.65 4.71 -1.07
C HIS A 38 -15.32 5.29 0.30
N SER A 39 -14.68 6.46 0.32
CA SER A 39 -14.34 7.19 1.55
C SER A 39 -15.44 8.18 1.96
N GLN A 40 -15.67 8.30 3.27
CA GLN A 40 -16.46 9.39 3.86
C GLN A 40 -15.63 10.68 4.05
N VAL A 41 -14.30 10.55 4.03
CA VAL A 41 -13.34 11.66 4.15
C VAL A 41 -13.00 12.20 2.77
N ALA A 42 -12.92 13.52 2.63
CA ALA A 42 -12.58 14.16 1.37
C ALA A 42 -11.17 13.77 0.91
N VAL A 43 -10.94 13.72 -0.41
CA VAL A 43 -9.65 13.28 -0.99
C VAL A 43 -8.46 14.03 -0.39
N ARG A 44 -8.56 15.36 -0.26
CA ARG A 44 -7.47 16.19 0.26
C ARG A 44 -7.13 15.84 1.71
N GLU A 45 -8.13 15.60 2.55
CA GLU A 45 -7.95 15.22 3.96
C GLU A 45 -7.39 13.80 4.06
N ARG A 46 -7.89 12.87 3.25
CA ARG A 46 -7.43 11.48 3.19
C ARG A 46 -5.95 11.40 2.80
N GLU A 47 -5.54 12.14 1.77
CA GLU A 47 -4.13 12.20 1.35
C GLU A 47 -3.24 12.85 2.41
N LEU A 48 -3.71 13.91 3.08
CA LEU A 48 -2.99 14.53 4.19
C LEU A 48 -2.74 13.52 5.33
N VAL A 49 -3.76 12.75 5.71
CA VAL A 49 -3.63 11.70 6.72
C VAL A 49 -2.66 10.60 6.25
N ARG A 50 -2.77 10.15 5.00
CA ARG A 50 -1.85 9.14 4.41
C ARG A 50 -0.39 9.59 4.48
N MET A 51 -0.11 10.81 4.02
CA MET A 51 1.25 11.37 4.05
C MET A 51 1.78 11.54 5.48
N ARG A 52 0.92 11.96 6.42
CA ARG A 52 1.32 12.08 7.83
C ARG A 52 1.68 10.74 8.44
N ILE A 53 0.89 9.68 8.16
CA ILE A 53 1.19 8.31 8.60
C ILE A 53 2.52 7.84 8.03
N ALA A 54 2.79 8.08 6.74
CA ALA A 54 4.05 7.70 6.10
C ALA A 54 5.24 8.39 6.79
N GLN A 55 5.17 9.71 7.02
CA GLN A 55 6.21 10.46 7.73
C GLN A 55 6.46 9.93 9.15
N ILE A 56 5.41 9.63 9.92
CA ILE A 56 5.53 9.08 11.28
C ILE A 56 6.26 7.72 11.28
N ASN A 57 6.09 6.93 10.21
CA ASN A 57 6.72 5.63 10.05
C ASN A 57 8.05 5.68 9.26
N ALA A 58 8.60 6.88 9.04
CA ALA A 58 9.81 7.08 8.22
C ALA A 58 9.71 6.44 6.82
N CYS A 59 8.50 6.36 6.27
CA CYS A 59 8.23 5.92 4.92
C CYS A 59 8.32 7.12 3.97
N PRO A 60 9.18 7.07 2.94
CA PRO A 60 9.23 8.10 1.90
C PRO A 60 7.85 8.27 1.25
N VAL A 61 7.44 9.54 1.07
CA VAL A 61 6.16 9.91 0.46
C VAL A 61 6.31 10.11 -1.04
#